data_AF-A0A0D3BZJ9-F1
#
_entry.id   AF-A0A0D3BZJ9-F1
#
_cell.length_a   1.000
_cell.length_b   1.000
_cell.length_c   1.000
_cell.angle_alpha   90.00
_cell.angle_beta   90.00
_cell.angle_gamma   90.00
#
_symmetry.space_group_name_H-M   'P 1'
#
loop_
_entity.id
_entity.type
_entity.pdbx_description
1 polymer ?
#
loop_
_entity_poly.entity_id
_entity_poly.type
_entity_poly.pdbx_seq_one_letter_code
_entity_poly.pdbx_strand_id
1 'polypeptide(L)'
;MEQLLSEAQHRWLRPAEICEILRNYHKFHIATESPTRPASGSLFLFDRKVLRYFRKDGHNWRKKKDGKTIKEAHEKLKVGSIDVLHCYYAHGEGNENFQRRCYWMLEV
;
A
#
# COMPACT_ATOMS: atom_id res chain seq x y z
N MET A 1 -7.29 11.49 -11.89
CA MET A 1 -7.35 11.00 -10.49
C MET A 1 -8.58 10.12 -10.28
N GLU A 2 -9.77 10.59 -10.70
CA GLU A 2 -11.03 9.84 -10.58
C GLU A 2 -10.96 8.43 -11.20
N GLN A 3 -10.34 8.27 -12.37
CA GLN A 3 -10.19 6.95 -12.99
C GLN A 3 -9.36 5.99 -12.11
N LEU A 4 -8.20 6.39 -11.61
CA LEU A 4 -7.37 5.53 -10.76
C LEU A 4 -8.05 5.20 -9.43
N LEU A 5 -8.78 6.14 -8.83
CA LEU A 5 -9.57 5.89 -7.63
C LEU A 5 -10.71 4.91 -7.91
N SER A 6 -11.41 5.07 -9.04
CA SER A 6 -12.45 4.15 -9.48
C SER A 6 -11.91 2.75 -9.74
N GLU A 7 -10.77 2.62 -10.41
CA GLU A 7 -10.10 1.34 -10.64
C GLU A 7 -9.69 0.66 -9.33
N ALA A 8 -9.17 1.44 -8.36
CA ALA A 8 -8.76 0.93 -7.06
C ALA A 8 -9.93 0.34 -6.24
N GLN A 9 -11.16 0.77 -6.49
CA GLN A 9 -12.36 0.18 -5.86
C GLN A 9 -12.67 -1.24 -6.36
N HIS A 10 -12.22 -1.59 -7.57
CA HIS A 10 -12.60 -2.84 -8.24
C HIS A 10 -11.42 -3.82 -8.38
N ARG A 11 -10.19 -3.32 -8.42
CA ARG A 11 -8.98 -4.14 -8.57
C ARG A 11 -7.75 -3.47 -7.95
N TRP A 12 -6.69 -4.26 -7.77
CA TRP A 12 -5.36 -3.70 -7.51
C TRP A 12 -4.87 -2.89 -8.71
N LEU A 13 -4.27 -1.73 -8.41
CA LEU A 13 -3.54 -0.95 -9.41
C LEU A 13 -2.29 -1.71 -9.86
N ARG A 14 -1.99 -1.62 -11.15
CA ARG A 14 -0.83 -2.21 -11.80
C ARG A 14 0.44 -1.44 -11.38
N PRO A 15 1.62 -2.08 -11.41
CA PRO A 15 2.88 -1.40 -11.06
C PRO A 15 3.11 -0.08 -11.80
N ALA A 16 2.75 0.00 -13.09
CA ALA A 16 2.88 1.22 -13.88
C ALA A 16 2.00 2.37 -13.36
N GLU A 17 0.75 2.08 -12.98
CA GLU A 17 -0.20 3.04 -12.40
C GLU A 17 0.31 3.54 -11.03
N ILE A 18 0.84 2.64 -10.20
CA ILE A 18 1.46 3.01 -8.91
C ILE A 18 2.69 3.90 -9.13
N CYS A 19 3.56 3.58 -10.08
CA CYS A 19 4.71 4.42 -10.42
C CYS A 19 4.29 5.81 -10.89
N GLU A 20 3.20 5.93 -11.66
CA GLU A 20 2.68 7.22 -12.10
C GLU A 20 2.24 8.07 -10.91
N ILE A 21 1.51 7.50 -9.95
CA ILE A 21 1.12 8.18 -8.71
C ILE A 21 2.36 8.63 -7.93
N LEU A 22 3.32 7.73 -7.70
CA LEU A 22 4.50 8.03 -6.89
C LEU A 22 5.42 9.07 -7.54
N ARG A 23 5.57 9.09 -8.87
CA ARG A 23 6.38 10.10 -9.58
C ARG A 23 5.69 11.47 -9.65
N ASN A 24 4.36 11.47 -9.67
CA ASN A 24 3.56 12.69 -9.74
C ASN A 24 2.94 13.06 -8.38
N TYR A 25 3.53 12.63 -7.26
CA TYR A 25 2.95 12.77 -5.91
C TYR A 25 2.47 14.19 -5.57
N HIS A 26 3.14 15.22 -6.11
CA HIS A 26 2.77 16.63 -5.94
C HIS A 26 1.38 17.00 -6.50
N LYS A 27 0.81 16.16 -7.38
CA LYS A 27 -0.56 16.32 -7.93
C LYS A 27 -1.62 15.64 -7.07
N PHE A 28 -1.22 14.96 -5.99
CA PHE A 28 -2.11 14.18 -5.13
C PHE A 28 -2.14 14.75 -3.72
N HIS A 29 -3.25 14.52 -3.01
CA HIS A 29 -3.34 14.81 -1.60
C HIS A 29 -2.43 13.86 -0.80
N ILE A 30 -1.54 14.43 0.00
CA ILE A 30 -0.68 13.69 0.94
C ILE A 30 -1.39 13.63 2.29
N ALA A 31 -1.78 12.43 2.71
CA ALA A 31 -2.39 12.21 4.00
C ALA A 31 -1.36 12.47 5.11
N THR A 32 -1.76 13.26 6.11
CA THR A 32 -0.93 13.65 7.25
C THR A 32 -1.06 12.71 8.44
N GLU A 33 -2.03 11.79 8.41
CA GLU A 33 -2.31 10.83 9.47
C GLU A 33 -2.61 9.43 8.91
N SER A 34 -2.47 8.42 9.76
CA SER A 34 -2.80 7.03 9.38
C SER A 34 -4.32 6.87 9.33
N PRO A 35 -4.87 6.21 8.29
CA PRO A 35 -6.30 5.97 8.21
C PRO A 35 -6.75 5.04 9.34
N THR A 36 -7.98 5.20 9.82
CA THR A 36 -8.57 4.30 10.84
C THR A 36 -9.53 3.33 10.17
N ARG A 37 -9.15 2.05 10.17
CA ARG A 37 -9.87 0.91 9.60
C ARG A 37 -10.47 1.23 8.21
N PRO A 38 -9.64 1.65 7.23
CA PRO A 38 -10.15 2.03 5.92
C PRO A 38 -10.91 0.89 5.25
N ALA A 39 -11.97 1.25 4.52
CA ALA A 39 -12.75 0.31 3.71
C ALA A 39 -11.91 -0.25 2.53
N SER A 40 -12.36 -1.37 1.96
CA SER A 40 -11.77 -1.92 0.74
C SER A 40 -11.73 -0.89 -0.39
N GLY A 41 -10.70 -0.94 -1.23
CA GLY A 41 -10.50 -0.02 -2.35
C GLY A 41 -9.99 1.38 -1.98
N SER A 42 -9.89 1.69 -0.69
CA SER A 42 -9.30 2.96 -0.22
C SER A 42 -7.83 3.08 -0.64
N LEU A 43 -7.45 4.28 -1.09
CA LEU A 43 -6.08 4.61 -1.51
C LEU A 43 -5.60 5.84 -0.75
N PHE A 44 -4.36 5.77 -0.24
CA PHE A 44 -3.74 6.87 0.49
C PHE A 44 -2.28 7.04 0.04
N LEU A 45 -1.82 8.28 0.03
CA LEU A 45 -0.43 8.63 -0.24
C LEU A 45 0.16 9.34 0.98
N PHE A 46 1.36 8.92 1.39
CA PHE A 46 2.01 9.43 2.60
C PHE A 46 3.47 9.78 2.31
N ASP A 47 4.00 10.76 3.03
CA ASP A 47 5.45 10.85 3.22
C ASP A 47 5.88 9.89 4.33
N ARG A 48 6.57 8.80 3.96
CA ARG A 48 7.04 7.77 4.89
C ARG A 48 8.06 8.27 5.91
N LYS A 49 8.78 9.37 5.62
CA LYS A 49 9.77 9.96 6.54
C LYS A 49 9.08 10.73 7.65
N VAL A 50 7.95 11.37 7.33
CA VAL A 50 7.13 12.14 8.26
C VAL A 50 6.20 11.20 9.04
N LEU A 51 5.37 10.41 8.35
CA LEU A 51 4.39 9.52 8.98
C LEU A 51 4.94 8.09 9.12
N ARG A 52 5.87 7.87 10.06
CA ARG A 52 6.56 6.57 10.24
C ARG A 52 5.64 5.38 10.54
N TYR A 53 4.47 5.64 11.14
CA TYR A 53 3.51 4.62 11.57
C TYR A 53 2.27 4.51 10.67
N PHE A 54 2.36 4.91 9.40
CA PHE A 54 1.26 4.86 8.41
C PHE A 54 0.58 3.47 8.23
N ARG A 55 1.21 2.40 8.72
CA ARG A 55 0.66 1.03 8.73
C ARG A 55 -0.17 0.69 9.96
N LYS A 56 -0.20 1.56 10.99
CA LYS A 56 -1.03 1.38 12.19
C LYS A 56 -2.46 1.86 11.89
N ASP A 57 -3.12 1.15 10.99
CA ASP A 57 -4.45 1.50 10.46
C ASP A 57 -5.61 0.89 11.25
N GLY A 58 -5.33 0.29 12.42
CA GLY A 58 -6.36 -0.27 13.29
C GLY A 58 -7.02 -1.56 12.80
N HIS A 59 -6.61 -2.11 11.65
CA HIS A 59 -7.04 -3.44 11.23
C HIS A 59 -6.22 -4.54 11.93
N ASN A 60 -6.86 -5.70 12.13
CA ASN A 60 -6.19 -6.89 12.63
C ASN A 60 -5.56 -7.65 11.46
N TRP A 61 -4.24 -7.56 11.36
CA TRP A 61 -3.44 -8.24 10.33
C TRP A 61 -2.90 -9.58 10.86
N ARG A 62 -2.75 -10.56 9.97
CA ARG A 62 -2.16 -11.86 10.32
C ARG A 62 -0.81 -11.67 10.97
N LYS A 63 -0.59 -12.40 12.06
CA LYS A 63 0.68 -12.38 12.78
C LYS A 63 1.52 -13.60 12.43
N LYS A 64 2.83 -13.50 12.65
CA LYS A 64 3.76 -14.64 12.64
C LYS A 64 3.42 -15.58 13.81
N LYS A 65 4.07 -16.74 13.85
CA LYS A 65 3.89 -17.74 14.92
C LYS A 65 4.16 -17.18 16.32
N ASP A 66 4.93 -16.10 16.43
CA ASP A 66 5.21 -15.39 17.69
C ASP A 66 4.01 -14.62 18.26
N GLY A 67 2.91 -14.48 17.51
CA GLY A 67 1.70 -13.74 17.92
C GLY A 67 1.89 -12.23 18.08
N LYS A 68 3.07 -11.69 17.74
CA LYS A 68 3.44 -10.27 17.94
C LYS A 68 3.71 -9.57 16.63
N THR A 69 4.46 -10.20 15.74
CA THR A 69 4.92 -9.58 14.50
C THR A 69 3.90 -9.78 13.39
N ILE A 70 3.53 -8.74 12.65
CA ILE A 70 2.69 -8.90 11.46
C ILE A 70 3.42 -9.75 10.40
N LYS A 71 2.71 -10.70 9.80
CA LYS A 71 3.17 -11.49 8.66
C LYS A 71 2.99 -10.65 7.38
N GLU A 72 3.92 -9.73 7.16
CA GLU A 72 4.00 -8.89 5.97
C GLU A 72 5.08 -9.45 5.02
N ALA A 73 4.70 -9.75 3.78
CA ALA A 73 5.63 -10.16 2.73
C ALA A 73 6.26 -8.93 2.07
N HIS A 74 7.52 -9.04 1.67
CA HIS A 74 8.27 -7.96 1.03
C HIS A 74 8.67 -8.40 -0.38
N GLU A 75 8.09 -7.76 -1.39
CA GLU A 75 8.31 -8.07 -2.80
C GLU A 75 8.92 -6.89 -3.55
N LYS A 76 9.53 -7.18 -4.70
CA LYS A 76 9.87 -6.18 -5.73
C LYS A 76 8.95 -6.37 -6.92
N LEU A 77 8.39 -5.28 -7.43
CA LEU A 77 7.51 -5.31 -8.59
C LEU A 77 8.15 -4.62 -9.79
N LYS A 78 7.90 -5.21 -10.95
CA LYS A 78 8.44 -4.76 -12.23
C LYS A 78 7.48 -3.87 -12.99
N VAL A 79 8.06 -2.93 -13.74
CA VAL A 79 7.40 -2.25 -14.86
C VAL A 79 8.17 -2.61 -16.12
N GLY A 80 7.51 -3.31 -17.04
CA GLY A 80 8.20 -4.05 -18.08
C GLY A 80 9.08 -5.14 -17.45
N SER A 81 10.39 -5.09 -17.74
CA SER A 81 11.36 -6.08 -17.26
C SER A 81 12.20 -5.62 -16.06
N ILE A 82 12.00 -4.38 -15.60
CA ILE A 82 12.86 -3.71 -14.61
C ILE A 82 12.13 -3.64 -13.28
N ASP A 83 12.78 -4.07 -12.19
CA ASP A 83 12.27 -3.87 -10.83
C ASP A 83 12.25 -2.37 -10.53
N VAL A 84 11.10 -1.85 -10.10
CA VAL A 84 10.92 -0.40 -9.86
C VAL A 84 10.27 -0.06 -8.52
N LEU A 85 9.53 -1.00 -7.92
CA LEU A 85 8.80 -0.78 -6.67
C LEU A 85 9.18 -1.82 -5.64
N HIS A 86 9.31 -1.40 -4.40
CA HIS A 86 9.05 -2.28 -3.27
C HIS A 86 7.54 -2.38 -3.03
N CYS A 87 7.10 -3.56 -2.60
CA CYS A 87 5.72 -3.83 -2.19
C CYS A 87 5.70 -4.61 -0.87
N TYR A 88 5.10 -4.02 0.15
CA TYR A 88 4.66 -4.77 1.32
C TYR A 88 3.28 -5.33 1.08
N TYR A 89 3.05 -6.58 1.48
CA TYR A 89 1.76 -7.27 1.31
C TYR A 89 1.34 -7.96 2.61
N ALA A 90 0.17 -7.60 3.12
CA ALA A 90 -0.38 -8.12 4.36
C ALA A 90 -1.79 -8.67 4.14
N HIS A 91 -2.14 -9.72 4.89
CA HIS A 91 -3.46 -10.35 4.89
C HIS A 91 -4.16 -10.09 6.23
N GLY A 92 -5.47 -9.89 6.20
CA GLY A 92 -6.32 -9.77 7.37
C GLY A 92 -6.35 -11.06 8.19
N GLU A 93 -6.42 -10.91 9.52
CA GLU A 93 -6.45 -12.05 10.44
C GLU A 93 -7.73 -12.88 10.25
N GLY A 94 -8.89 -12.23 10.29
CA GLY A 94 -10.20 -12.90 10.20
C GLY A 94 -10.77 -13.09 8.79
N ASN A 95 -10.17 -12.50 7.76
CA ASN A 95 -10.63 -12.59 6.38
C ASN A 95 -9.44 -12.63 5.41
N GLU A 96 -9.25 -13.74 4.71
CA GLU A 96 -8.11 -13.94 3.79
C GLU A 96 -8.20 -13.05 2.53
N ASN A 97 -9.42 -12.66 2.15
CA ASN A 97 -9.69 -11.78 1.03
C ASN A 97 -9.48 -10.30 1.40
N PHE A 98 -9.37 -9.98 2.68
CA PHE A 98 -9.03 -8.64 3.13
C PHE A 98 -7.51 -8.48 3.18
N GLN A 99 -6.97 -7.57 2.38
CA GLN A 99 -5.54 -7.46 2.12
C GLN A 99 -5.12 -6.00 2.00
N ARG A 100 -3.85 -5.72 2.27
CA ARG A 100 -3.24 -4.40 2.07
C ARG A 100 -1.93 -4.53 1.32
N ARG A 101 -1.71 -3.60 0.39
CA ARG A 101 -0.42 -3.39 -0.27
C ARG A 101 0.11 -1.99 0.02
N CYS A 102 1.39 -1.88 0.36
CA CYS A 102 2.08 -0.60 0.50
C CYS A 102 3.25 -0.55 -0.47
N TYR A 103 3.40 0.55 -1.20
CA TYR A 103 4.40 0.67 -2.26
C TYR A 103 5.34 1.85 -2.03
N TRP A 104 6.59 1.73 -2.45
CA TRP A 104 7.49 2.86 -2.66
C TRP A 104 8.50 2.53 -3.76
N MET A 105 9.02 3.57 -4.41
CA MET A 105 10.02 3.41 -5.47
C MET A 105 11.29 2.77 -4.91
N LEU A 106 11.91 1.87 -5.67
CA LEU A 106 13.29 1.48 -5.44
C LEU A 106 14.15 2.73 -5.58
N GLU A 107 15.05 2.96 -4.62
CA GLU A 107 16.10 3.97 -4.79
C GLU A 107 16.95 3.52 -5.98
N VAL A 108 16.99 4.36 -7.02
CA VAL A 108 17.86 4.19 -8.19
C VAL A 108 19.10 5.04 -7.99
#